data_AF-Q4CRJ6-F1
#
_entry.id   AF-Q4CRJ6-F1
#
_cell.length_a   1.000
_cell.length_b   1.000
_cell.length_c   1.000
_cell.angle_alpha   90.00
_cell.angle_beta   90.00
_cell.angle_gamma   90.00
#
_symmetry.space_group_name_H-M   'P 1'
#
loop_
_entity.id
_entity.type
_entity.pdbx_description
1 polymer ?
#
loop_
_entity_poly.entity_id
_entity_poly.type
_entity_poly.pdbx_seq_one_letter_code
_entity_poly.pdbx_strand_id
1 'polypeptide(L)'
;ATCDADACTAALKSQLDRVAVLSSSVSAYFKQDLYGYSGKLSCLCICLSCYKGVSKQDSVLIESSKVVNQVVNVSVSSPVPHAKATVRAIRPFSVRNGDDLEMFGTFIPDSSYIVRFNPAVSGGDKMAAPTCAVQKVTTGVLTCEMQVQAGTVGGWNVSLLDGEAPVPFEEGAVNTIHVLPPDPLVEFAAGNCAAASVNCVTGAEVIFRGKNFNPVHPLYNDVIVGDAASANPILCRVTNATEKELFCVLSIPRGKEHGKYSIQVRVRVSETEWGAEQSAGFLVLGAGADVPGWKADNVPPSVPVAGGNNKYAASVLGAFLGTVLLVLIAAVLFAYFRLGHGPKYNADEGIFSDNKA
;
A
#
# COMPACT_ATOMS: atom_id res chain seq x y z
N ALA A 1 -23.35 22.16 -29.52
CA ALA A 1 -21.94 22.06 -29.94
C ALA A 1 -21.88 21.12 -31.14
N THR A 2 -20.98 21.36 -32.10
CA THR A 2 -20.66 20.35 -33.11
C THR A 2 -19.91 19.20 -32.43
N CYS A 3 -20.14 17.98 -32.91
CA CYS A 3 -19.37 16.82 -32.48
C CYS A 3 -18.50 16.41 -33.65
N ASP A 4 -17.26 16.91 -33.64
CA ASP A 4 -16.23 16.66 -34.65
C ASP A 4 -14.86 16.53 -33.97
N ALA A 5 -13.87 16.07 -34.72
CA ALA A 5 -12.55 15.75 -34.17
C ALA A 5 -11.80 17.01 -33.66
N ASP A 6 -12.04 18.18 -34.29
CA ASP A 6 -11.40 19.44 -33.93
C ASP A 6 -11.96 19.98 -32.61
N ALA A 7 -13.29 19.96 -32.46
CA ALA A 7 -13.98 20.33 -31.22
C ALA A 7 -13.56 19.41 -30.06
N CYS A 8 -13.47 18.09 -30.32
CA CYS A 8 -13.00 17.14 -29.31
C CYS A 8 -11.53 17.35 -28.93
N THR A 9 -10.68 17.64 -29.91
CA THR A 9 -9.26 17.95 -29.68
C THR A 9 -9.14 19.20 -28.80
N ALA A 10 -9.89 20.26 -29.11
CA ALA A 10 -9.89 21.49 -28.32
C ALA A 10 -10.38 21.23 -26.89
N ALA A 11 -11.46 20.48 -26.72
CA ALA A 11 -12.00 20.12 -25.41
C ALA A 11 -10.97 19.35 -24.55
N LEU A 12 -10.37 18.28 -25.10
CA LEU A 12 -9.35 17.49 -24.40
C LEU A 12 -8.12 18.32 -24.02
N LYS A 13 -7.62 19.18 -24.93
CA LYS A 13 -6.46 20.05 -24.65
C LYS A 13 -6.76 21.14 -23.61
N SER A 14 -8.00 21.59 -23.52
CA SER A 14 -8.41 22.64 -22.55
C SER A 14 -8.64 22.12 -21.13
N GLN A 15 -8.74 20.80 -20.93
CA GLN A 15 -9.08 20.17 -19.66
C GLN A 15 -8.19 18.95 -19.40
N LEU A 16 -6.89 19.04 -19.70
CA LEU A 16 -5.94 17.92 -19.62
C LEU A 16 -5.92 17.23 -18.24
N ASP A 17 -6.13 18.00 -17.18
CA ASP A 17 -6.21 17.54 -15.79
C ASP A 17 -7.48 16.72 -15.48
N ARG A 18 -8.50 16.80 -16.34
CA ARG A 18 -9.79 16.09 -16.20
C ARG A 18 -9.98 14.98 -17.24
N VAL A 19 -8.98 14.72 -18.08
CA VAL A 19 -9.03 13.63 -19.07
C VAL A 19 -8.81 12.30 -18.35
N ALA A 20 -9.84 11.44 -18.36
CA ALA A 20 -9.69 10.06 -17.92
C ALA A 20 -8.82 9.26 -18.89
N VAL A 21 -7.78 8.61 -18.38
CA VAL A 21 -6.90 7.74 -19.16
C VAL A 21 -7.25 6.28 -18.88
N LEU A 22 -7.59 5.54 -19.94
CA LEU A 22 -7.92 4.12 -19.87
C LEU A 22 -6.82 3.32 -20.58
N SER A 23 -6.19 2.39 -19.87
CA SER A 23 -5.20 1.47 -20.44
C SER A 23 -5.80 0.07 -20.60
N SER A 24 -5.85 -0.45 -21.84
CA SER A 24 -6.25 -1.83 -22.12
C SER A 24 -5.55 -2.36 -23.37
N SER A 25 -5.24 -3.66 -23.38
CA SER A 25 -4.68 -4.36 -24.54
C SER A 25 -5.74 -4.99 -25.46
N VAL A 26 -7.00 -5.07 -25.02
CA VAL A 26 -8.07 -5.80 -25.75
C VAL A 26 -9.35 -4.96 -25.85
N SER A 27 -9.92 -4.55 -24.72
CA SER A 27 -11.14 -3.74 -24.65
C SER A 27 -11.12 -2.89 -23.39
N ALA A 28 -11.47 -1.60 -23.50
CA ALA A 28 -11.62 -0.72 -22.36
C ALA A 28 -13.11 -0.42 -22.14
N TYR A 29 -13.62 -0.76 -20.97
CA TYR A 29 -14.96 -0.36 -20.53
C TYR A 29 -14.81 0.78 -19.52
N PHE A 30 -15.63 1.81 -19.65
CA PHE A 30 -15.70 2.87 -18.65
C PHE A 30 -17.16 3.14 -18.29
N LYS A 31 -17.36 3.55 -17.04
CA LYS A 31 -18.64 4.08 -16.56
C LYS A 31 -18.36 5.47 -16.02
N GLN A 32 -19.13 6.45 -16.49
CA GLN A 32 -19.09 7.81 -15.98
C GLN A 32 -20.40 8.08 -15.26
N ASP A 33 -20.32 8.36 -13.96
CA ASP A 33 -21.45 8.90 -13.24
C ASP A 33 -21.64 10.37 -13.60
N LEU A 34 -22.87 10.73 -13.98
CA LEU A 34 -23.28 12.08 -14.37
C LEU A 34 -23.99 12.81 -13.23
N TYR A 35 -24.03 12.25 -12.02
CA TYR A 35 -24.54 12.95 -10.85
C TYR A 35 -23.85 14.32 -10.69
N GLY A 36 -24.66 15.36 -10.46
CA GLY A 36 -24.23 16.76 -10.39
C GLY A 36 -24.15 17.48 -11.74
N TYR A 37 -24.16 16.76 -12.86
CA TYR A 37 -24.30 17.37 -14.19
C TYR A 37 -25.78 17.67 -14.47
N SER A 38 -26.04 18.78 -15.16
CA SER A 38 -27.34 19.07 -15.73
C SER A 38 -27.16 19.58 -17.16
N GLY A 39 -28.10 19.23 -18.04
CA GLY A 39 -28.06 19.65 -19.44
C GLY A 39 -27.91 18.48 -20.41
N LYS A 40 -27.39 18.76 -21.61
CA LYS A 40 -27.30 17.79 -22.70
C LYS A 40 -25.84 17.48 -23.04
N LEU A 41 -25.46 16.21 -22.91
CA LEU A 41 -24.24 15.70 -23.53
C LEU A 41 -24.56 15.36 -24.98
N SER A 42 -23.86 16.04 -25.90
CA SER A 42 -24.04 15.89 -27.34
C SER A 42 -22.86 15.19 -28.03
N CYS A 43 -21.74 15.05 -27.33
CA CYS A 43 -20.50 14.51 -27.90
C CYS A 43 -19.69 13.77 -26.86
N LEU A 44 -19.21 12.58 -27.24
CA LEU A 44 -18.21 11.81 -26.52
C LEU A 44 -16.88 11.93 -27.28
N CYS A 45 -15.85 12.44 -26.59
CA CYS A 45 -14.52 12.64 -27.15
C CYS A 45 -13.56 11.60 -26.59
N ILE A 46 -12.86 10.88 -27.47
CA ILE A 46 -11.93 9.80 -27.10
C ILE A 46 -10.62 10.02 -27.85
N CYS A 47 -9.49 9.92 -27.15
CA CYS A 47 -8.16 9.87 -27.77
C CYS A 47 -7.65 8.42 -27.71
N LEU A 48 -7.43 7.79 -28.86
CA LEU A 48 -7.11 6.35 -28.95
C LEU A 48 -5.66 6.02 -28.57
N SER A 49 -4.76 7.01 -28.53
CA SER A 49 -3.36 6.81 -28.17
C SER A 49 -2.81 8.05 -27.46
N CYS A 50 -3.10 8.17 -26.17
CA CYS A 50 -2.33 9.04 -25.29
C CYS A 50 -1.08 8.28 -24.83
N TYR A 51 0.10 8.73 -25.22
CA TYR A 51 1.35 8.20 -24.66
C TYR A 51 1.46 8.68 -23.21
N LYS A 52 1.54 7.74 -22.26
CA LYS A 52 2.02 8.04 -20.91
C LYS A 52 3.53 7.85 -20.96
N GLY A 53 4.28 8.95 -20.89
CA GLY A 53 5.72 8.85 -20.73
C GLY A 53 6.07 8.11 -19.44
N VAL A 54 7.29 7.57 -19.41
CA VAL A 54 7.75 6.61 -18.39
C VAL A 54 7.98 7.27 -17.02
N SER A 55 7.66 8.55 -16.85
CA SER A 55 7.77 9.29 -15.58
C SER A 55 6.40 9.52 -14.92
N LYS A 56 6.35 9.48 -13.58
CA LYS A 56 5.15 9.71 -12.76
C LYS A 56 4.51 11.10 -12.93
N GLN A 57 5.14 12.03 -13.67
CA GLN A 57 4.66 13.39 -13.92
C GLN A 57 4.31 13.67 -15.39
N ASP A 58 4.30 12.66 -16.25
CA ASP A 58 4.12 12.90 -17.68
C ASP A 58 2.65 13.20 -18.02
N SER A 59 2.44 14.48 -18.36
CA SER A 59 1.22 15.09 -18.88
C SER A 59 0.59 14.26 -20.01
N VAL A 60 -0.73 14.08 -19.96
CA VAL A 60 -1.51 13.52 -21.07
C VAL A 60 -1.18 14.31 -22.35
N LEU A 61 -0.57 13.66 -23.34
CA LEU A 61 -0.36 14.27 -24.67
C LEU A 61 -1.52 13.88 -25.59
N ILE A 62 -2.19 14.90 -26.15
CA ILE A 62 -3.31 14.72 -27.07
C ILE A 62 -2.84 14.92 -28.51
N GLU A 63 -2.68 13.81 -29.24
CA GLU A 63 -2.45 13.82 -30.69
C GLU A 63 -3.78 14.02 -31.44
N SER A 64 -3.93 15.16 -32.11
CA SER A 64 -5.17 15.51 -32.82
C SER A 64 -5.62 14.48 -33.85
N SER A 65 -4.68 13.82 -34.55
CA SER A 65 -4.97 12.75 -35.53
C SER A 65 -5.50 11.45 -34.92
N LYS A 66 -5.49 11.34 -33.58
CA LYS A 66 -5.90 10.16 -32.80
C LYS A 66 -7.15 10.44 -31.98
N VAL A 67 -7.69 11.65 -32.06
CA VAL A 67 -8.94 12.03 -31.42
C VAL A 67 -10.10 11.62 -32.32
N VAL A 68 -10.99 10.80 -31.75
CA VAL A 68 -12.26 10.41 -32.36
C VAL A 68 -13.41 11.01 -31.57
N ASN A 69 -14.54 11.18 -32.24
CA ASN A 69 -15.74 11.76 -31.69
C ASN A 69 -16.92 10.82 -31.98
N GLN A 70 -17.86 10.76 -31.04
CA GLN A 70 -19.10 10.02 -31.20
C GLN A 70 -20.25 10.91 -30.75
N VAL A 71 -21.22 11.14 -31.65
CA VAL A 71 -22.46 11.83 -31.28
C VAL A 71 -23.17 10.98 -30.25
N VAL A 72 -23.51 11.60 -29.12
CA VAL A 72 -24.34 11.02 -28.07
C VAL A 72 -25.52 11.95 -27.83
N ASN A 73 -26.64 11.41 -27.36
CA ASN A 73 -27.80 12.22 -27.01
C ASN A 73 -28.24 11.85 -25.60
N VAL A 74 -27.51 12.36 -24.61
CA VAL A 74 -27.81 12.11 -23.20
C VAL A 74 -28.29 13.41 -22.59
N SER A 75 -29.53 13.42 -22.10
CA SER A 75 -30.07 14.53 -21.32
C SER A 75 -29.99 14.16 -19.85
N VAL A 76 -29.30 14.98 -19.06
CA VAL A 76 -29.15 14.83 -17.62
C VAL A 76 -30.04 15.85 -16.94
N SER A 77 -31.06 15.37 -16.23
CA SER A 77 -31.92 16.20 -15.39
C SER A 77 -31.30 16.44 -14.03
N SER A 78 -31.58 17.60 -13.44
CA SER A 78 -31.24 17.84 -12.04
C SER A 78 -31.92 16.82 -11.12
N PRO A 79 -31.30 16.44 -9.99
CA PRO A 79 -31.90 15.51 -9.04
C PRO A 79 -33.24 16.03 -8.49
N VAL A 80 -34.25 15.17 -8.41
CA VAL A 80 -35.56 15.52 -7.82
C VAL A 80 -35.42 15.63 -6.30
N PRO A 81 -35.70 16.76 -5.64
CA PRO A 81 -35.54 16.88 -4.18
C PRO A 81 -36.33 15.81 -3.40
N HIS A 82 -35.71 15.23 -2.37
CA HIS A 82 -36.38 14.30 -1.45
C HIS A 82 -36.51 14.94 -0.06
N ALA A 83 -37.62 14.64 0.63
CA ALA A 83 -37.85 15.11 2.00
C ALA A 83 -37.18 14.22 3.07
N LYS A 84 -36.80 12.99 2.71
CA LYS A 84 -36.17 12.01 3.59
C LYS A 84 -34.75 11.72 3.15
N ALA A 85 -33.94 11.20 4.07
CA ALA A 85 -32.58 10.80 3.74
C ALA A 85 -32.58 9.75 2.61
N THR A 86 -31.71 9.90 1.63
CA THR A 86 -31.64 9.03 0.44
C THR A 86 -30.26 9.13 -0.19
N VAL A 87 -29.70 8.01 -0.64
CA VAL A 87 -28.44 7.96 -1.40
C VAL A 87 -28.74 7.87 -2.89
N ARG A 88 -28.07 8.66 -3.72
CA ARG A 88 -28.31 8.74 -5.17
C ARG A 88 -27.09 8.36 -5.99
N ALA A 89 -25.90 8.60 -5.45
CA ALA A 89 -24.64 8.25 -6.09
C ALA A 89 -23.57 8.01 -5.03
N ILE A 90 -22.56 7.22 -5.42
CA ILE A 90 -21.37 6.95 -4.64
C ILE A 90 -20.15 7.21 -5.52
N ARG A 91 -19.13 7.88 -4.97
CA ARG A 91 -17.84 8.05 -5.62
C ARG A 91 -16.67 7.97 -4.63
N PRO A 92 -15.48 7.55 -5.07
CA PRO A 92 -15.23 6.89 -6.34
C PRO A 92 -15.77 5.45 -6.33
N PHE A 93 -15.91 4.83 -7.51
CA PHE A 93 -16.31 3.42 -7.61
C PHE A 93 -15.19 2.45 -7.29
N SER A 94 -13.94 2.88 -7.38
CA SER A 94 -12.76 2.12 -6.98
C SER A 94 -12.09 2.84 -5.82
N VAL A 95 -11.92 2.16 -4.69
CA VAL A 95 -11.33 2.74 -3.48
C VAL A 95 -10.19 1.88 -2.94
N ARG A 96 -9.23 2.54 -2.30
CA ARG A 96 -8.13 1.99 -1.52
C ARG A 96 -8.23 2.44 -0.06
N ASN A 97 -7.33 1.93 0.77
CA ASN A 97 -7.17 2.40 2.13
C ASN A 97 -6.82 3.90 2.15
N GLY A 98 -7.53 4.68 2.95
CA GLY A 98 -7.37 6.14 3.09
C GLY A 98 -8.06 6.97 2.00
N ASP A 99 -8.72 6.34 1.02
CA ASP A 99 -9.55 7.08 0.07
C ASP A 99 -10.84 7.58 0.72
N ASP A 100 -11.29 8.77 0.35
CA ASP A 100 -12.59 9.28 0.73
C ASP A 100 -13.68 8.68 -0.18
N LEU A 101 -14.65 8.02 0.44
CA LEU A 101 -15.90 7.60 -0.18
C LEU A 101 -16.98 8.66 0.07
N GLU A 102 -17.46 9.25 -0.99
CA GLU A 102 -18.51 10.26 -1.00
C GLU A 102 -19.83 9.63 -1.44
N MET A 103 -20.84 9.74 -0.59
CA MET A 103 -22.22 9.41 -0.90
C MET A 103 -22.99 10.71 -1.11
N PHE A 104 -23.58 10.86 -2.29
CA PHE A 104 -24.37 12.03 -2.63
C PHE A 104 -25.86 11.73 -2.50
N GLY A 105 -26.64 12.72 -2.06
CA GLY A 105 -28.08 12.58 -1.96
C GLY A 105 -28.70 13.62 -1.05
N THR A 106 -29.51 13.16 -0.10
CA THR A 106 -30.13 14.00 0.92
C THR A 106 -29.82 13.40 2.28
N PHE A 107 -29.25 14.19 3.19
CA PHE A 107 -28.86 13.74 4.52
C PHE A 107 -29.20 14.78 5.59
N ILE A 108 -29.25 14.33 6.84
CA ILE A 108 -29.47 15.16 8.02
C ILE A 108 -28.10 15.39 8.68
N PRO A 109 -27.53 16.61 8.65
CA PRO A 109 -26.16 16.86 9.10
C PRO A 109 -25.82 16.38 10.52
N ASP A 110 -26.78 16.43 11.44
CA ASP A 110 -26.59 16.08 12.86
C ASP A 110 -26.91 14.61 13.16
N SER A 111 -27.16 13.78 12.14
CA SER A 111 -27.54 12.38 12.32
C SER A 111 -26.33 11.44 12.39
N SER A 112 -26.53 10.28 13.03
CA SER A 112 -25.47 9.28 13.24
C SER A 112 -25.48 8.22 12.15
N TYR A 113 -24.91 8.57 11.00
CA TYR A 113 -24.84 7.65 9.86
C TYR A 113 -23.77 6.55 10.05
N ILE A 114 -24.08 5.34 9.59
CA ILE A 114 -23.17 4.19 9.60
C ILE A 114 -23.13 3.58 8.20
N VAL A 115 -21.93 3.47 7.63
CA VAL A 115 -21.69 2.79 6.35
C VAL A 115 -21.33 1.33 6.61
N ARG A 116 -22.01 0.41 5.92
CA ARG A 116 -21.74 -1.02 5.99
C ARG A 116 -21.49 -1.59 4.60
N PHE A 117 -20.59 -2.57 4.53
CA PHE A 117 -20.23 -3.26 3.31
C PHE A 117 -20.61 -4.73 3.42
N ASN A 118 -21.36 -5.21 2.44
CA ASN A 118 -21.64 -6.63 2.27
C ASN A 118 -20.94 -7.12 0.99
N PRO A 119 -20.38 -8.33 0.95
CA PRO A 119 -19.77 -8.82 -0.27
C PRO A 119 -20.76 -8.85 -1.44
N ALA A 120 -20.35 -8.41 -2.63
CA ALA A 120 -21.18 -8.47 -3.84
C ALA A 120 -21.10 -9.84 -4.55
N VAL A 121 -20.20 -10.71 -4.12
CA VAL A 121 -19.95 -12.04 -4.69
C VAL A 121 -20.03 -13.14 -3.64
N SER A 122 -20.39 -14.35 -4.05
CA SER A 122 -20.46 -15.52 -3.17
C SER A 122 -19.08 -15.89 -2.62
N GLY A 123 -19.01 -16.29 -1.34
CA GLY A 123 -17.74 -16.62 -0.68
C GLY A 123 -16.97 -15.42 -0.14
N GLY A 124 -17.47 -14.20 -0.36
CA GLY A 124 -16.91 -12.98 0.22
C GLY A 124 -16.94 -12.92 1.75
N ASP A 125 -17.72 -13.80 2.41
CA ASP A 125 -17.73 -13.92 3.88
C ASP A 125 -16.37 -14.34 4.47
N LYS A 126 -15.48 -14.92 3.65
CA LYS A 126 -14.09 -15.23 4.04
C LYS A 126 -13.14 -14.05 3.87
N MET A 127 -13.56 -13.02 3.13
CA MET A 127 -12.75 -11.83 2.86
C MET A 127 -12.83 -10.88 4.04
N ALA A 128 -11.78 -10.09 4.24
CA ALA A 128 -11.82 -9.00 5.20
C ALA A 128 -12.77 -7.92 4.69
N ALA A 129 -13.85 -7.66 5.42
CA ALA A 129 -14.75 -6.56 5.09
C ALA A 129 -14.05 -5.21 5.30
N PRO A 130 -14.14 -4.29 4.32
CA PRO A 130 -13.68 -2.92 4.53
C PRO A 130 -14.61 -2.21 5.52
N THR A 131 -14.12 -1.14 6.12
CA THR A 131 -14.94 -0.24 6.94
C THR A 131 -14.79 1.19 6.43
N CYS A 132 -15.70 2.08 6.83
CA CYS A 132 -15.64 3.49 6.45
C CYS A 132 -15.98 4.36 7.66
N ALA A 133 -15.06 5.23 8.06
CA ALA A 133 -15.26 6.14 9.18
C ALA A 133 -15.90 7.43 8.65
N VAL A 134 -17.13 7.74 9.06
CA VAL A 134 -17.83 8.96 8.62
C VAL A 134 -17.08 10.19 9.13
N GLN A 135 -16.58 11.01 8.20
CA GLN A 135 -15.80 12.21 8.48
C GLN A 135 -16.66 13.47 8.47
N LYS A 136 -17.61 13.55 7.53
CA LYS A 136 -18.40 14.75 7.32
C LYS A 136 -19.78 14.41 6.77
N VAL A 137 -20.80 15.09 7.29
CA VAL A 137 -22.17 15.02 6.80
C VAL A 137 -22.67 16.42 6.52
N THR A 138 -23.18 16.63 5.31
CA THR A 138 -23.86 17.85 4.87
C THR A 138 -25.22 17.48 4.31
N THR A 139 -26.08 18.45 4.04
CA THR A 139 -27.41 18.18 3.48
C THR A 139 -27.40 17.43 2.15
N GLY A 140 -26.30 17.51 1.39
CA GLY A 140 -26.17 16.90 0.06
C GLY A 140 -25.11 15.80 -0.09
N VAL A 141 -24.16 15.71 0.85
CA VAL A 141 -23.01 14.80 0.77
C VAL A 141 -22.65 14.25 2.15
N LEU A 142 -22.46 12.94 2.23
CA LEU A 142 -21.79 12.25 3.31
C LEU A 142 -20.43 11.76 2.81
N THR A 143 -19.37 12.12 3.51
CA THR A 143 -18.00 11.69 3.21
C THR A 143 -17.51 10.78 4.34
N CYS A 144 -16.95 9.64 3.99
CA CYS A 144 -16.32 8.73 4.94
C CYS A 144 -14.96 8.27 4.42
N GLU A 145 -14.01 8.02 5.32
CA GLU A 145 -12.66 7.56 4.97
C GLU A 145 -12.61 6.03 4.99
N MET A 146 -12.20 5.43 3.89
CA MET A 146 -12.11 3.99 3.72
C MET A 146 -10.95 3.39 4.53
N GLN A 147 -11.24 2.36 5.31
CA GLN A 147 -10.25 1.54 5.99
C GLN A 147 -10.26 0.15 5.35
N VAL A 148 -9.20 -0.16 4.61
CA VAL A 148 -9.07 -1.37 3.81
C VAL A 148 -7.81 -2.11 4.24
N GLN A 149 -7.98 -3.37 4.63
CA GLN A 149 -6.89 -4.21 5.11
C GLN A 149 -6.56 -5.33 4.11
N ALA A 150 -5.48 -6.05 4.40
CA ALA A 150 -5.13 -7.24 3.66
C ALA A 150 -6.27 -8.27 3.68
N GLY A 151 -6.51 -8.93 2.54
CA GLY A 151 -7.62 -9.88 2.41
C GLY A 151 -8.97 -9.27 2.00
N THR A 152 -9.08 -7.94 1.87
CA THR A 152 -10.22 -7.32 1.19
C THR A 152 -10.04 -7.45 -0.32
N VAL A 153 -11.02 -8.01 -1.04
CA VAL A 153 -10.91 -8.25 -2.49
C VAL A 153 -12.25 -7.95 -3.16
N GLY A 154 -12.21 -7.29 -4.32
CA GLY A 154 -13.33 -7.27 -5.25
C GLY A 154 -14.47 -6.35 -4.88
N GLY A 155 -15.67 -6.71 -5.34
CA GLY A 155 -16.88 -5.88 -5.26
C GLY A 155 -17.60 -5.98 -3.91
N TRP A 156 -18.05 -4.83 -3.41
CA TRP A 156 -18.78 -4.69 -2.15
C TRP A 156 -20.05 -3.85 -2.34
N ASN A 157 -21.17 -4.36 -1.85
CA ASN A 157 -22.42 -3.63 -1.77
C ASN A 157 -22.39 -2.72 -0.54
N VAL A 158 -22.56 -1.43 -0.80
CA VAL A 158 -22.64 -0.38 0.19
C VAL A 158 -24.07 -0.27 0.69
N SER A 159 -24.21 -0.18 2.00
CA SER A 159 -25.47 0.13 2.68
C SER A 159 -25.22 1.26 3.67
N LEU A 160 -26.18 2.16 3.78
CA LEU A 160 -26.14 3.30 4.69
C LEU A 160 -27.27 3.16 5.70
N LEU A 161 -26.95 3.35 6.97
CA LEU A 161 -27.89 3.37 8.07
C LEU A 161 -27.87 4.75 8.71
N ASP A 162 -29.03 5.22 9.15
CA ASP A 162 -29.20 6.36 10.04
C ASP A 162 -29.58 5.82 11.42
N GLY A 163 -28.59 5.70 12.32
CA GLY A 163 -28.71 4.86 13.50
C GLY A 163 -28.95 3.39 13.12
N GLU A 164 -30.17 2.90 13.35
CA GLU A 164 -30.60 1.55 12.96
C GLU A 164 -31.47 1.52 11.68
N ALA A 165 -31.94 2.68 11.22
CA ALA A 165 -32.85 2.76 10.08
C ALA A 165 -32.09 2.73 8.74
N PRO A 166 -32.44 1.87 7.79
CA PRO A 166 -31.80 1.88 6.48
C PRO A 166 -32.13 3.15 5.70
N VAL A 167 -31.09 3.80 5.16
CA VAL A 167 -31.23 4.88 4.21
C VAL A 167 -31.33 4.27 2.81
N PRO A 168 -32.45 4.46 2.09
CA PRO A 168 -32.63 3.86 0.79
C PRO A 168 -31.70 4.48 -0.26
N PHE A 169 -31.33 3.65 -1.23
CA PHE A 169 -30.77 4.11 -2.49
C PHE A 169 -31.91 4.48 -3.45
N GLU A 170 -31.75 5.57 -4.19
CA GLU A 170 -32.65 5.93 -5.30
C GLU A 170 -32.66 4.80 -6.33
N GLU A 171 -33.81 4.59 -6.99
CA GLU A 171 -33.94 3.51 -7.97
C GLU A 171 -32.90 3.66 -9.09
N GLY A 172 -32.17 2.58 -9.37
CA GLY A 172 -31.08 2.57 -10.36
C GLY A 172 -29.76 3.17 -9.89
N ALA A 173 -29.69 3.74 -8.67
CA ALA A 173 -28.44 4.17 -8.08
C ALA A 173 -27.50 2.97 -7.86
N VAL A 174 -26.25 3.10 -8.30
CA VAL A 174 -25.24 2.08 -8.11
C VAL A 174 -24.79 2.11 -6.65
N ASN A 175 -24.97 0.98 -5.97
CA ASN A 175 -24.54 0.78 -4.59
C ASN A 175 -23.35 -0.18 -4.46
N THR A 176 -22.77 -0.66 -5.56
CA THR A 176 -21.60 -1.53 -5.55
C THR A 176 -20.34 -0.72 -5.83
N ILE A 177 -19.31 -0.90 -5.01
CA ILE A 177 -17.96 -0.36 -5.22
C ILE A 177 -16.94 -1.49 -5.36
N HIS A 178 -15.82 -1.22 -6.00
CA HIS A 178 -14.66 -2.09 -6.09
C HIS A 178 -13.62 -1.65 -5.07
N VAL A 179 -13.29 -2.52 -4.13
CA VAL A 179 -12.33 -2.22 -3.07
C VAL A 179 -11.03 -2.93 -3.38
N LEU A 180 -9.97 -2.15 -3.52
CA LEU A 180 -8.64 -2.62 -3.86
C LEU A 180 -7.83 -2.85 -2.57
N PRO A 181 -7.28 -4.06 -2.36
CA PRO A 181 -6.39 -4.30 -1.23
C PRO A 181 -5.15 -3.39 -1.28
N PRO A 182 -4.49 -3.17 -0.14
CA PRO A 182 -3.20 -2.52 -0.12
C PRO A 182 -2.16 -3.34 -0.90
N ASP A 183 -1.22 -2.67 -1.56
CA ASP A 183 -0.19 -3.34 -2.35
C ASP A 183 0.77 -4.14 -1.43
N PRO A 184 1.20 -5.36 -1.83
CA PRO A 184 2.10 -6.19 -1.03
C PRO A 184 3.49 -5.55 -0.94
N LEU A 185 4.13 -5.66 0.21
CA LEU A 185 5.50 -5.20 0.40
C LEU A 185 6.34 -6.33 0.98
N VAL A 186 7.43 -6.68 0.31
CA VAL A 186 8.45 -7.59 0.83
C VAL A 186 9.57 -6.77 1.46
N GLU A 187 9.83 -7.00 2.74
CA GLU A 187 10.90 -6.32 3.48
C GLU A 187 12.18 -7.18 3.49
N PHE A 188 12.05 -8.51 3.61
CA PHE A 188 13.16 -9.46 3.54
C PHE A 188 12.68 -10.88 3.25
N ALA A 189 13.62 -11.79 2.97
CA ALA A 189 13.36 -13.22 2.83
C ALA A 189 14.13 -14.05 3.87
N ALA A 190 13.57 -15.19 4.24
CA ALA A 190 14.12 -16.15 5.18
C ALA A 190 14.02 -17.60 4.63
N GLY A 191 14.71 -18.52 5.30
CA GLY A 191 14.84 -19.92 4.89
C GLY A 191 16.23 -20.26 4.33
N ASN A 192 16.50 -21.55 4.16
CA ASN A 192 17.83 -22.05 3.78
C ASN A 192 18.28 -21.51 2.41
N CYS A 193 17.36 -21.42 1.45
CA CYS A 193 17.65 -20.81 0.14
C CYS A 193 17.93 -19.31 0.28
N ALA A 194 17.11 -18.55 1.01
CA ALA A 194 17.34 -17.11 1.19
C ALA A 194 18.74 -16.83 1.79
N ALA A 195 19.15 -17.64 2.77
CA ALA A 195 20.45 -17.53 3.42
C ALA A 195 21.64 -17.89 2.52
N ALA A 196 21.52 -18.90 1.66
CA ALA A 196 22.61 -19.37 0.82
C ALA A 196 22.13 -19.88 -0.55
N SER A 197 22.69 -19.35 -1.62
CA SER A 197 22.30 -19.62 -3.01
C SER A 197 22.52 -21.07 -3.44
N VAL A 198 23.43 -21.80 -2.79
CA VAL A 198 23.64 -23.24 -3.00
C VAL A 198 22.42 -24.09 -2.54
N ASN A 199 21.63 -23.57 -1.61
CA ASN A 199 20.42 -24.24 -1.10
C ASN A 199 19.16 -23.87 -1.90
N CYS A 200 19.27 -22.99 -2.89
CA CYS A 200 18.17 -22.64 -3.78
C CYS A 200 18.01 -23.70 -4.88
N VAL A 201 17.42 -24.83 -4.51
CA VAL A 201 17.14 -25.97 -5.38
C VAL A 201 15.63 -26.19 -5.52
N THR A 202 15.22 -26.99 -6.51
CA THR A 202 13.81 -27.42 -6.60
C THR A 202 13.37 -28.11 -5.31
N GLY A 203 12.23 -27.69 -4.78
CA GLY A 203 11.69 -28.13 -3.48
C GLY A 203 12.11 -27.26 -2.29
N ALA A 204 13.05 -26.32 -2.47
CA ALA A 204 13.43 -25.40 -1.41
C ALA A 204 12.29 -24.42 -1.10
N GLU A 205 12.04 -24.21 0.19
CA GLU A 205 11.09 -23.22 0.68
C GLU A 205 11.77 -21.84 0.79
N VAL A 206 11.06 -20.81 0.34
CA VAL A 206 11.41 -19.41 0.53
C VAL A 206 10.26 -18.76 1.29
N ILE A 207 10.60 -18.05 2.36
CA ILE A 207 9.64 -17.32 3.19
C ILE A 207 9.89 -15.84 2.99
N PHE A 208 8.97 -15.13 2.34
CA PHE A 208 9.01 -13.67 2.27
C PHE A 208 8.32 -13.09 3.50
N ARG A 209 8.97 -12.11 4.14
CA ARG A 209 8.40 -11.35 5.26
C ARG A 209 8.16 -9.91 4.85
N GLY A 210 7.04 -9.37 5.30
CA GLY A 210 6.65 -8.01 5.00
C GLY A 210 5.21 -7.72 5.39
N LYS A 211 4.43 -7.11 4.49
CA LYS A 211 3.08 -6.60 4.77
C LYS A 211 2.15 -6.79 3.57
N ASN A 212 0.85 -6.82 3.86
CA ASN A 212 -0.24 -6.78 2.89
C ASN A 212 -0.31 -8.00 1.95
N PHE A 213 0.25 -9.15 2.33
CA PHE A 213 -0.08 -10.39 1.63
C PHE A 213 -1.52 -10.80 1.95
N ASN A 214 -2.19 -11.48 1.02
CA ASN A 214 -3.58 -11.86 1.20
C ASN A 214 -3.68 -13.17 2.02
N PRO A 215 -4.23 -13.13 3.26
CA PRO A 215 -4.31 -14.31 4.13
C PRO A 215 -5.48 -15.24 3.81
N VAL A 216 -6.42 -14.83 2.95
CA VAL A 216 -7.66 -15.57 2.69
C VAL A 216 -7.38 -16.92 2.04
N HIS A 217 -6.48 -16.93 1.05
CA HIS A 217 -6.07 -18.15 0.38
C HIS A 217 -4.72 -17.98 -0.34
N PRO A 218 -3.84 -19.00 -0.38
CA PRO A 218 -2.56 -18.94 -1.08
C PRO A 218 -2.65 -18.45 -2.53
N LEU A 219 -3.67 -18.91 -3.27
CA LEU A 219 -3.94 -18.54 -4.68
C LEU A 219 -4.30 -17.06 -4.93
N TYR A 220 -4.47 -16.27 -3.87
CA TYR A 220 -4.68 -14.82 -3.97
C TYR A 220 -3.36 -14.05 -3.92
N ASN A 221 -2.25 -14.78 -3.83
CA ASN A 221 -0.89 -14.26 -3.89
C ASN A 221 -0.18 -14.96 -5.04
N ASP A 222 0.71 -14.24 -5.71
CA ASP A 222 1.54 -14.78 -6.77
C ASP A 222 2.97 -14.26 -6.62
N VAL A 223 3.93 -15.14 -6.89
CA VAL A 223 5.36 -14.86 -6.83
C VAL A 223 5.93 -15.15 -8.21
N ILE A 224 6.31 -14.09 -8.91
CA ILE A 224 6.89 -14.16 -10.25
C ILE A 224 8.41 -14.13 -10.11
N VAL A 225 9.09 -15.06 -10.77
CA VAL A 225 10.56 -15.15 -10.76
C VAL A 225 11.10 -15.04 -12.18
N GLY A 226 11.81 -13.95 -12.46
CA GLY A 226 12.33 -13.60 -13.77
C GLY A 226 11.22 -13.27 -14.76
N ASP A 227 11.38 -13.73 -16.00
CA ASP A 227 10.37 -13.54 -17.05
C ASP A 227 9.29 -14.62 -16.99
N ALA A 228 8.08 -14.23 -16.58
CA ALA A 228 6.89 -15.08 -16.53
C ALA A 228 6.48 -15.62 -17.91
N ALA A 229 6.79 -14.91 -19.00
CA ALA A 229 6.44 -15.31 -20.36
C ALA A 229 7.45 -16.30 -20.99
N SER A 230 8.55 -16.60 -20.30
CA SER A 230 9.54 -17.54 -20.80
C SER A 230 8.96 -18.96 -20.94
N ALA A 231 9.40 -19.72 -21.96
CA ALA A 231 8.84 -21.05 -22.26
C ALA A 231 9.00 -22.08 -21.11
N ASN A 232 9.91 -21.84 -20.17
CA ASN A 232 10.13 -22.68 -19.01
C ASN A 232 10.56 -21.81 -17.81
N PRO A 233 9.61 -21.13 -17.13
CA PRO A 233 9.93 -20.16 -16.08
C PRO A 233 10.35 -20.87 -14.79
N ILE A 234 11.11 -20.16 -13.93
CA ILE A 234 11.28 -20.58 -12.54
C ILE A 234 9.96 -20.27 -11.82
N LEU A 235 9.43 -21.23 -11.07
CA LEU A 235 8.18 -21.04 -10.32
C LEU A 235 8.49 -20.97 -8.83
N CYS A 236 7.87 -20.04 -8.11
CA CYS A 236 7.73 -20.14 -6.66
C CYS A 236 6.26 -20.32 -6.32
N ARG A 237 5.83 -21.58 -6.11
CA ARG A 237 4.42 -21.89 -5.87
C ARG A 237 4.07 -21.52 -4.43
N VAL A 238 3.19 -20.55 -4.26
CA VAL A 238 2.72 -20.12 -2.94
C VAL A 238 1.98 -21.28 -2.28
N THR A 239 2.44 -21.68 -1.08
CA THR A 239 1.86 -22.77 -0.29
C THR A 239 1.03 -22.24 0.88
N ASN A 240 1.41 -21.10 1.45
CA ASN A 240 0.70 -20.47 2.55
C ASN A 240 0.92 -18.95 2.55
N ALA A 241 -0.01 -18.21 3.14
CA ALA A 241 0.08 -16.76 3.31
C ALA A 241 -0.60 -16.32 4.61
N THR A 242 0.07 -15.44 5.35
CA THR A 242 -0.52 -14.59 6.38
C THR A 242 -0.37 -13.14 5.92
N GLU A 243 -0.91 -12.16 6.63
CA GLU A 243 -0.72 -10.74 6.27
C GLU A 243 0.75 -10.29 6.24
N LYS A 244 1.65 -11.04 6.90
CA LYS A 244 3.05 -10.68 7.10
C LYS A 244 4.06 -11.67 6.54
N GLU A 245 3.63 -12.88 6.20
CA GLU A 245 4.51 -13.94 5.72
C GLU A 245 3.90 -14.64 4.50
N LEU A 246 4.70 -14.82 3.46
CA LEU A 246 4.33 -15.53 2.24
C LEU A 246 5.30 -16.69 2.02
N PHE A 247 4.78 -17.90 2.00
CA PHE A 247 5.55 -19.13 1.87
C PHE A 247 5.43 -19.64 0.44
N CYS A 248 6.54 -19.94 -0.21
CA CYS A 248 6.51 -20.57 -1.52
C CYS A 248 7.61 -21.63 -1.69
N VAL A 249 7.33 -22.61 -2.55
CA VAL A 249 8.25 -23.70 -2.88
C VAL A 249 8.78 -23.51 -4.29
N LEU A 250 10.11 -23.51 -4.43
CA LEU A 250 10.78 -23.33 -5.70
C LEU A 250 10.65 -24.56 -6.61
N SER A 251 10.41 -24.32 -7.89
CA SER A 251 10.55 -25.28 -8.97
C SER A 251 11.44 -24.66 -10.04
N ILE A 252 12.67 -25.16 -10.11
CA ILE A 252 13.72 -24.66 -11.00
C ILE A 252 13.85 -25.66 -12.16
N PRO A 253 13.58 -25.23 -13.40
CA PRO A 253 13.75 -26.09 -14.55
C PRO A 253 15.24 -26.33 -14.87
N ARG A 254 15.50 -27.42 -15.58
CA ARG A 254 16.86 -27.73 -16.06
C ARG A 254 17.41 -26.61 -16.92
N GLY A 255 18.68 -26.27 -16.72
CA GLY A 255 19.38 -25.18 -17.43
C GLY A 255 19.23 -23.80 -16.78
N LYS A 256 18.45 -23.66 -15.69
CA LYS A 256 18.31 -22.41 -14.91
C LYS A 256 18.85 -22.54 -13.48
N GLU A 257 19.70 -23.52 -13.21
CA GLU A 257 20.27 -23.80 -11.89
C GLU A 257 21.26 -22.72 -11.41
N HIS A 258 21.66 -21.81 -12.30
CA HIS A 258 22.53 -20.67 -12.00
C HIS A 258 21.92 -19.37 -12.51
N GLY A 259 22.24 -18.25 -11.86
CA GLY A 259 21.92 -16.91 -12.33
C GLY A 259 21.27 -16.01 -11.27
N LYS A 260 20.88 -14.80 -11.69
CA LYS A 260 20.18 -13.82 -10.87
C LYS A 260 18.86 -13.46 -11.55
N TYR A 261 17.74 -13.64 -10.87
CA TYR A 261 16.39 -13.46 -11.39
C TYR A 261 15.62 -12.47 -10.52
N SER A 262 14.90 -11.53 -11.11
CA SER A 262 14.02 -10.61 -10.36
C SER A 262 12.90 -11.41 -9.70
N ILE A 263 12.48 -10.99 -8.51
CA ILE A 263 11.29 -11.52 -7.84
C ILE A 263 10.29 -10.39 -7.75
N GLN A 264 9.05 -10.67 -8.15
CA GLN A 264 7.93 -9.77 -7.95
C GLN A 264 6.83 -10.49 -7.20
N VAL A 265 6.10 -9.76 -6.36
CA VAL A 265 4.91 -10.25 -5.67
C VAL A 265 3.71 -9.41 -6.07
N ARG A 266 2.58 -10.07 -6.27
CA ARG A 266 1.30 -9.40 -6.52
C ARG A 266 0.19 -10.12 -5.78
N VAL A 267 -0.85 -9.38 -5.42
CA VAL A 267 -2.06 -9.92 -4.79
C VAL A 267 -3.26 -9.74 -5.72
N ARG A 268 -4.26 -10.60 -5.58
CA ARG A 268 -5.52 -10.46 -6.32
C ARG A 268 -6.31 -9.23 -5.86
N VAL A 269 -6.82 -8.48 -6.83
CA VAL A 269 -7.74 -7.34 -6.59
C VAL A 269 -9.21 -7.70 -6.90
N SER A 270 -9.41 -8.82 -7.59
CA SER A 270 -10.70 -9.48 -7.80
C SER A 270 -10.48 -11.00 -7.91
N GLU A 271 -11.54 -11.78 -8.09
CA GLU A 271 -11.42 -13.24 -8.29
C GLU A 271 -10.53 -13.61 -9.48
N THR A 272 -10.45 -12.74 -10.50
CA THR A 272 -9.78 -13.01 -11.76
C THR A 272 -8.60 -12.08 -12.04
N GLU A 273 -8.55 -10.89 -11.45
CA GLU A 273 -7.54 -9.87 -11.74
C GLU A 273 -6.46 -9.75 -10.66
N TRP A 274 -5.26 -9.38 -11.12
CA TRP A 274 -4.10 -9.12 -10.28
C TRP A 274 -3.88 -7.62 -10.08
N GLY A 275 -3.40 -7.26 -8.89
CA GLY A 275 -2.87 -5.94 -8.61
C GLY A 275 -1.51 -5.71 -9.25
N ALA A 276 -0.93 -4.53 -9.00
CA ALA A 276 0.38 -4.18 -9.51
C ALA A 276 1.48 -5.09 -8.93
N GLU A 277 2.41 -5.49 -9.79
CA GLU A 277 3.61 -6.23 -9.40
C GLU A 277 4.54 -5.35 -8.57
N GLN A 278 4.87 -5.83 -7.37
CA GLN A 278 5.76 -5.16 -6.43
C GLN A 278 7.11 -5.87 -6.43
N SER A 279 8.20 -5.11 -6.53
CA SER A 279 9.54 -5.68 -6.46
C SER A 279 9.77 -6.34 -5.10
N ALA A 280 10.24 -7.57 -5.12
CA ALA A 280 10.60 -8.36 -3.95
C ALA A 280 12.10 -8.72 -3.94
N GLY A 281 12.92 -8.01 -4.73
CA GLY A 281 14.35 -8.24 -4.85
C GLY A 281 14.70 -9.29 -5.90
N PHE A 282 15.71 -10.12 -5.61
CA PHE A 282 16.30 -11.04 -6.56
C PHE A 282 16.58 -12.42 -5.95
N LEU A 283 16.29 -13.46 -6.71
CA LEU A 283 16.71 -14.83 -6.47
C LEU A 283 18.07 -15.05 -7.11
N VAL A 284 19.04 -15.52 -6.34
CA VAL A 284 20.39 -15.88 -6.79
C VAL A 284 20.54 -17.38 -6.67
N LEU A 285 20.83 -18.04 -7.79
CA LEU A 285 20.95 -19.49 -7.90
C LEU A 285 22.41 -19.89 -8.15
N GLY A 286 22.89 -20.90 -7.42
CA GLY A 286 24.14 -21.59 -7.72
C GLY A 286 25.41 -20.73 -7.62
N ALA A 287 25.42 -19.69 -6.80
CA ALA A 287 26.57 -18.79 -6.60
C ALA A 287 27.47 -19.20 -5.42
N GLY A 288 27.13 -20.24 -4.66
CA GLY A 288 27.92 -20.79 -3.55
C GLY A 288 27.25 -20.66 -2.18
N ALA A 289 27.90 -21.22 -1.15
CA ALA A 289 27.41 -21.25 0.23
C ALA A 289 27.46 -19.88 0.92
N ASP A 290 28.43 -19.04 0.56
CA ASP A 290 28.64 -17.72 1.17
C ASP A 290 27.89 -16.58 0.47
N VAL A 291 27.13 -16.89 -0.58
CA VAL A 291 26.34 -15.90 -1.33
C VAL A 291 24.87 -16.06 -0.96
N PRO A 292 24.19 -15.02 -0.44
CA PRO A 292 22.76 -15.07 -0.17
C PRO A 292 21.96 -15.42 -1.42
N GLY A 293 21.03 -16.38 -1.28
CA GLY A 293 20.14 -16.77 -2.36
C GLY A 293 19.01 -15.78 -2.57
N TRP A 294 18.72 -14.92 -1.60
CA TRP A 294 17.88 -13.73 -1.79
C TRP A 294 18.70 -12.45 -1.61
N LYS A 295 18.46 -11.46 -2.47
CA LYS A 295 19.01 -10.11 -2.34
C LYS A 295 17.90 -9.10 -2.48
N ALA A 296 17.86 -8.10 -1.60
CA ALA A 296 16.96 -6.96 -1.75
C ALA A 296 17.17 -6.28 -3.10
N ASP A 297 16.14 -5.59 -3.58
CA ASP A 297 16.32 -4.65 -4.68
C ASP A 297 17.31 -3.58 -4.22
N ASN A 298 18.21 -3.14 -5.10
CA ASN A 298 19.06 -1.99 -4.79
C ASN A 298 18.18 -0.74 -4.88
N VAL A 299 17.25 -0.56 -3.95
CA VAL A 299 16.71 0.78 -3.67
C VAL A 299 17.96 1.61 -3.35
N PRO A 300 18.23 2.72 -4.07
CA PRO A 300 19.32 3.60 -3.71
C PRO A 300 19.17 3.87 -2.22
N PRO A 301 20.18 3.61 -1.36
CA PRO A 301 20.11 4.09 0.01
C PRO A 301 19.75 5.56 -0.13
N SER A 302 18.67 5.98 0.55
CA SER A 302 18.20 7.36 0.56
C SER A 302 19.43 8.24 0.52
N VAL A 303 19.68 8.85 -0.64
CA VAL A 303 20.93 9.56 -0.89
C VAL A 303 21.00 10.57 0.25
N PRO A 304 21.98 10.49 1.18
CA PRO A 304 22.08 11.49 2.21
C PRO A 304 22.19 12.80 1.45
N VAL A 305 21.25 13.71 1.72
CA VAL A 305 21.18 15.02 1.09
C VAL A 305 22.61 15.54 1.00
N ALA A 306 23.10 15.66 -0.23
CA ALA A 306 24.39 16.22 -0.50
C ALA A 306 24.37 17.65 0.04
N GLY A 307 25.04 17.87 1.18
CA GLY A 307 25.16 19.19 1.79
C GLY A 307 24.80 19.22 3.27
N GLY A 308 25.65 18.66 4.11
CA GLY A 308 25.58 18.86 5.54
C GLY A 308 26.85 18.40 6.22
N ASN A 309 27.80 19.31 6.43
CA ASN A 309 29.09 19.04 7.05
C ASN A 309 28.94 18.19 8.33
N ASN A 310 29.48 16.97 8.29
CA ASN A 310 29.45 15.93 9.32
C ASN A 310 30.22 16.27 10.62
N LYS A 311 30.27 17.53 11.06
CA LYS A 311 30.79 17.89 12.39
C LYS A 311 29.79 17.60 13.52
N TYR A 312 28.49 17.51 13.23
CA TYR A 312 27.48 17.38 14.29
C TYR A 312 27.25 15.94 14.77
N ALA A 313 27.35 14.92 13.92
CA ALA A 313 27.18 13.53 14.35
C ALA A 313 28.30 13.07 15.30
N ALA A 314 29.55 13.47 15.03
CA ALA A 314 30.67 13.26 15.96
C ALA A 314 30.52 14.06 17.26
N SER A 315 29.89 15.24 17.20
CA SER A 315 29.63 16.08 18.39
C SER A 315 28.56 15.48 19.30
N VAL A 316 27.50 14.88 18.75
CA VAL A 316 26.44 14.27 19.57
C VAL A 316 26.92 12.99 20.24
N LEU A 317 27.69 12.15 19.53
CA LEU A 317 28.29 10.96 20.14
C LEU A 317 29.35 11.32 21.19
N GLY A 318 30.18 12.34 20.90
CA GLY A 318 31.18 12.86 21.82
C GLY A 318 30.57 13.50 23.07
N ALA A 319 29.47 14.23 22.92
CA ALA A 319 28.74 14.82 24.04
C ALA A 319 28.12 13.74 24.94
N PHE A 320 27.52 12.70 24.35
CA PHE A 320 26.90 11.61 25.11
C PHE A 320 27.95 10.76 25.86
N LEU A 321 29.06 10.44 25.22
CA LEU A 321 30.18 9.75 25.89
C LEU A 321 30.81 10.63 26.99
N GLY A 322 30.93 11.94 26.75
CA GLY A 322 31.45 12.90 27.73
C GLY A 322 30.57 13.04 28.98
N THR A 323 29.24 13.14 28.82
CA THR A 323 28.31 13.20 29.97
C THR A 323 28.28 11.90 30.75
N VAL A 324 28.27 10.74 30.09
CA VAL A 324 28.33 9.44 30.78
C VAL A 324 29.62 9.30 31.60
N LEU A 325 30.77 9.72 31.05
CA LEU A 325 32.05 9.67 31.76
C LEU A 325 32.07 10.60 32.99
N LEU A 326 31.53 11.81 32.86
CA LEU A 326 31.44 12.77 33.97
C LEU A 326 30.54 12.27 35.12
N VAL A 327 29.40 11.66 34.79
CA VAL A 327 28.49 11.07 35.79
C VAL A 327 29.17 9.92 36.54
N LEU A 328 29.95 9.08 35.84
CA LEU A 328 30.71 8.00 36.47
C LEU A 328 31.80 8.52 37.41
N ILE A 329 32.56 9.55 37.01
CA ILE A 329 33.58 10.17 37.87
C ILE A 329 32.94 10.79 39.12
N ALA A 330 31.81 11.50 38.97
CA ALA A 330 31.09 12.08 40.09
C ALA A 330 30.58 10.99 41.06
N ALA A 331 30.06 9.87 40.55
CA ALA A 331 29.62 8.74 41.35
C ALA A 331 30.78 8.09 42.13
N VAL A 332 31.94 7.91 41.50
CA VAL A 332 33.14 7.36 42.16
C VAL A 332 33.66 8.31 43.23
N LEU A 333 33.73 9.62 42.97
CA LEU A 333 34.13 10.60 43.98
C LEU A 333 33.16 10.64 45.15
N PHE A 334 31.84 10.62 44.89
CA PHE A 334 30.84 10.59 45.94
C PHE A 334 30.93 9.30 46.78
N ALA A 335 31.16 8.15 46.14
CA ALA A 335 31.43 6.89 46.83
C ALA A 335 32.74 6.96 47.64
N TYR A 336 33.80 7.55 47.09
CA TYR A 336 35.09 7.70 47.78
C TYR A 336 34.97 8.62 49.00
N PHE A 337 34.22 9.72 48.92
CA PHE A 337 33.98 10.61 50.06
C PHE A 337 33.01 10.01 51.08
N ARG A 338 31.99 9.24 50.64
CA ARG A 338 31.06 8.54 51.54
C ARG A 338 31.69 7.33 52.24
N LEU A 339 32.63 6.64 51.60
CA LEU A 339 33.26 5.43 52.12
C LEU A 339 34.65 5.69 52.74
N GLY A 340 35.29 6.82 52.41
CA GLY A 340 36.69 7.07 52.70
C GLY A 340 36.99 7.94 53.91
N HIS A 341 36.03 8.63 54.51
CA HIS A 341 36.25 9.46 55.72
C HIS A 341 35.23 9.16 56.82
N GLY A 342 35.26 7.92 57.32
CA GLY A 342 34.91 7.64 58.71
C GLY A 342 36.15 7.83 59.58
N PRO A 343 36.18 8.73 60.57
CA PRO A 343 37.31 8.85 61.48
C PRO A 343 37.44 7.56 62.32
N LYS A 344 38.48 6.78 62.05
CA LYS A 344 38.94 5.71 62.94
C LYS A 344 39.80 6.35 64.04
N TYR A 345 39.16 6.71 65.15
CA TYR A 345 39.83 6.73 66.45
C TYR A 345 39.85 5.29 66.97
N ASN A 346 41.04 4.72 67.19
CA ASN A 346 41.27 3.77 68.28
C ASN A 346 42.73 3.37 68.43
N ALA A 347 43.08 3.22 69.71
CA ALA A 347 44.16 2.45 70.30
C ALA A 347 45.53 3.14 70.38
N ASP A 348 45.66 4.00 71.40
CA ASP A 348 46.90 4.11 72.15
C ASP A 348 47.15 2.83 72.96
N GLU A 349 48.38 2.37 72.79
CA GLU A 349 49.27 1.79 73.81
C GLU A 349 48.87 0.44 74.43
N GLY A 350 49.29 -0.59 73.69
CA GLY A 350 49.69 -1.88 74.23
C GLY A 350 51.06 -1.82 74.89
N ILE A 351 51.05 -2.30 76.13
CA ILE A 351 52.15 -2.71 77.00
C ILE A 351 53.18 -3.58 76.25
N PHE A 352 54.46 -3.21 76.37
CA PHE A 352 55.58 -4.16 76.32
C PHE A 352 56.53 -3.87 77.49
N SER A 353 56.39 -4.67 78.53
CA SER A 353 57.37 -4.89 79.59
C SER A 353 57.86 -6.32 79.40
N ASP A 354 59.12 -6.48 78.97
CA ASP A 354 59.99 -7.54 79.47
C ASP A 354 61.45 -7.34 79.03
N ASN A 355 62.28 -7.08 80.04
CA ASN A 355 63.64 -7.59 80.29
C ASN A 355 64.75 -7.53 79.23
N LYS A 356 65.79 -6.74 79.56
CA LYS A 356 67.20 -7.19 79.57
C LYS A 356 68.10 -6.28 80.43
N ALA A 357 68.79 -6.93 81.37
CA ALA A 357 69.96 -6.54 82.17
C ALA A 357 69.79 -5.47 83.26
#